data_AF-Q3A8N1-F1
#
_entry.id   AF-Q3A8N1-F1
#
_cell.length_a   1.000
_cell.length_b   1.000
_cell.length_c   1.000
_cell.angle_alpha   90.00
_cell.angle_beta   90.00
_cell.angle_gamma   90.00
#
_symmetry.space_group_name_H-M   'P 1'
#
loop_
_entity.id
_entity.type
_entity.pdbx_description
1 polymer ?
#
loop_
_entity_poly.entity_id
_entity_poly.type
_entity_poly.pdbx_seq_one_letter_code
_entity_poly.pdbx_strand_id
1 'polypeptide(L)'
;MLGYCGRDCEDCESFHAAASESDRCTGCRSEGSTANILAGDCEIRLCAQRNRQPICAICSDFPCNKLDKIFMQNPAAKERLYKLLAE
;
A
#
# COMPACT_ATOMS: atom_id res chain seq x y z
N MET A 1 -1.55 -2.06 -9.74
CA MET A 1 -2.47 -2.41 -8.60
C MET A 1 -2.07 -1.56 -7.40
N LEU A 2 -2.97 -0.74 -6.86
CA LEU A 2 -2.65 0.14 -5.74
C LEU A 2 -2.65 -0.58 -4.39
N GLY A 3 -1.61 -0.33 -3.59
CA GLY A 3 -1.60 -0.64 -2.15
C GLY A 3 -2.46 0.35 -1.36
N TYR A 4 -2.68 0.06 -0.07
CA TYR A 4 -3.45 0.94 0.82
C TYR A 4 -2.91 2.39 0.85
N CYS A 5 -1.59 2.55 0.76
CA CYS A 5 -0.90 3.84 0.78
C CYS A 5 -0.84 4.55 -0.58
N GLY A 6 -1.48 4.03 -1.63
CA GLY A 6 -1.49 4.63 -2.98
C GLY A 6 -0.27 4.32 -3.84
N ARG A 7 0.71 3.58 -3.30
CA ARG A 7 1.84 3.08 -4.10
C ARG A 7 1.33 2.00 -5.04
N ASP A 8 1.74 2.05 -6.31
CA ASP A 8 1.35 1.04 -7.27
C ASP A 8 2.38 -0.11 -7.31
N CYS A 9 1.90 -1.35 -7.39
CA CYS A 9 2.74 -2.53 -7.57
C CYS A 9 3.53 -2.52 -8.88
N GLU A 10 3.06 -1.84 -9.92
CA GLU A 10 3.78 -1.66 -11.20
C GLU A 10 5.10 -0.91 -10.99
N ASP A 11 5.14 0.03 -10.04
CA ASP A 11 6.33 0.80 -9.65
C ASP A 11 7.18 0.11 -8.56
N CYS A 12 6.84 -1.12 -8.16
CA CYS A 12 7.45 -1.79 -7.02
C CYS A 12 8.46 -2.85 -7.46
N GLU A 13 9.75 -2.56 -7.34
CA GLU A 13 10.82 -3.52 -7.66
C GLU A 13 10.65 -4.84 -6.92
N SER A 14 10.24 -4.80 -5.65
CA SER A 14 9.97 -6.01 -4.86
C SER A 14 8.83 -6.86 -5.44
N PHE A 15 7.81 -6.25 -6.06
CA PHE A 15 6.72 -6.99 -6.70
C PHE A 15 7.22 -7.77 -7.93
N HIS A 16 8.23 -7.24 -8.63
CA HIS A 16 8.80 -7.83 -9.84
C HIS A 16 10.02 -8.72 -9.59
N ALA A 17 10.62 -8.67 -8.39
CA ALA A 17 11.90 -9.33 -8.08
C ALA A 17 11.82 -10.84 -7.76
N ALA A 18 10.64 -11.46 -7.82
CA ALA A 18 10.47 -12.86 -7.38
C ALA A 18 11.20 -13.86 -8.30
N ALA A 19 12.01 -14.74 -7.70
CA ALA A 19 12.73 -15.79 -8.42
C ALA A 19 11.87 -17.04 -8.72
N SER A 20 10.80 -17.26 -7.94
CA SER A 20 9.85 -18.37 -8.11
C SER A 20 8.42 -17.91 -7.79
N GLU A 21 7.39 -18.65 -8.22
CA GLU A 21 5.99 -18.32 -7.91
C GLU A 21 5.68 -18.35 -6.41
N SER A 22 6.37 -19.19 -5.63
CA SER A 22 6.17 -19.28 -4.18
C SER A 22 6.77 -18.10 -3.41
N ASP A 23 7.72 -17.38 -4.00
CA ASP A 23 8.36 -16.18 -3.43
C ASP A 23 7.69 -14.89 -3.92
N ARG A 24 6.63 -15.01 -4.73
CA ARG A 24 6.01 -13.84 -5.36
C ARG A 24 5.23 -13.03 -4.33
N CYS A 25 5.62 -11.77 -4.19
CA CYS A 25 4.80 -10.77 -3.49
C CYS A 25 3.42 -10.71 -4.15
N THR A 26 2.36 -11.07 -3.42
CA THR A 26 1.00 -11.02 -3.96
C THR A 26 0.34 -9.66 -3.79
N GLY A 27 1.06 -8.68 -3.24
CA GLY A 27 0.63 -7.30 -3.08
C GLY A 27 0.09 -6.98 -1.70
N CYS A 28 0.26 -5.72 -1.27
CA CYS A 28 0.03 -5.28 0.10
C CYS A 28 -1.40 -5.48 0.65
N ARG A 29 -2.38 -5.72 -0.23
CA ARG A 29 -3.80 -5.94 0.10
C ARG A 29 -4.20 -7.41 0.12
N SER A 30 -3.30 -8.31 -0.25
CA SER A 30 -3.56 -9.75 -0.28
C SER A 30 -3.55 -10.33 1.14
N GLU A 31 -4.26 -11.43 1.32
CA GLU A 31 -4.28 -12.17 2.59
C GLU A 31 -3.10 -13.15 2.67
N GLY A 32 -2.68 -13.49 3.90
CA GLY A 32 -1.63 -14.46 4.15
C GLY A 32 -0.22 -13.87 4.32
N SER A 33 0.73 -14.74 4.66
CA SER A 33 2.11 -14.42 5.01
C SER A 33 3.01 -14.08 3.81
N THR A 34 2.58 -14.42 2.59
CA THR A 34 3.28 -14.09 1.32
C THR A 34 2.82 -12.78 0.69
N ALA A 35 1.89 -12.07 1.34
CA ALA A 35 1.27 -10.85 0.82
C ALA A 35 2.26 -9.70 0.58
N ASN A 36 3.41 -9.67 1.27
CA ASN A 36 4.42 -8.65 1.04
C ASN A 36 5.84 -9.10 1.41
N ILE A 37 6.83 -8.67 0.63
CA ILE A 37 8.26 -8.76 0.99
C ILE A 37 8.58 -7.96 2.26
N LEU A 38 7.79 -6.92 2.57
CA LEU A 38 7.87 -6.11 3.79
C LEU A 38 7.09 -6.72 4.98
N ALA A 39 6.94 -8.06 5.01
CA ALA A 39 6.06 -8.81 5.92
C ALA A 39 6.15 -8.38 7.39
N GLY A 40 5.02 -7.88 7.92
CA GLY A 40 4.80 -7.67 9.34
C GLY A 40 4.64 -6.22 9.78
N ASP A 41 5.65 -5.39 9.54
CA ASP A 41 5.84 -4.12 10.28
C ASP A 41 5.32 -2.85 9.59
N CYS A 42 4.65 -3.00 8.44
CA CYS A 42 4.08 -1.85 7.76
C CYS A 42 2.88 -1.29 8.56
N GLU A 43 3.11 -0.20 9.28
CA GLU A 43 2.09 0.46 10.11
C GLU A 43 0.82 0.83 9.31
N ILE A 44 0.98 1.30 8.06
CA ILE A 44 -0.14 1.69 7.19
C ILE A 44 -1.01 0.47 6.87
N ARG A 45 -0.39 -0.68 6.56
CA ARG A 45 -1.11 -1.93 6.26
C ARG A 45 -1.89 -2.40 7.49
N LEU A 46 -1.24 -2.44 8.64
CA LEU A 46 -1.87 -2.85 9.90
C LEU A 46 -3.04 -1.92 10.25
N CYS A 47 -2.88 -0.62 10.06
CA CYS A 47 -3.93 0.37 10.25
C CYS A 47 -5.12 0.12 9.31
N ALA A 48 -4.88 -0.01 8.00
CA ALA A 48 -5.93 -0.24 7.02
C ALA A 48 -6.67 -1.56 7.27
N GLN A 49 -5.97 -2.63 7.62
CA GLN A 49 -6.59 -3.93 7.95
C GLN A 49 -7.46 -3.84 9.21
N ARG A 50 -6.96 -3.20 10.29
CA ARG A 50 -7.72 -3.01 11.54
C ARG A 50 -8.99 -2.19 11.33
N ASN A 51 -8.89 -1.13 10.53
CA ASN A 51 -10.00 -0.26 10.19
C ASN A 51 -10.85 -0.76 9.00
N ARG A 52 -10.51 -1.93 8.44
CA ARG A 52 -11.16 -2.52 7.25
C ARG A 52 -11.25 -1.56 6.07
N GLN A 53 -10.24 -0.72 5.89
CA GLN A 53 -10.17 0.26 4.81
C GLN A 53 -9.57 -0.38 3.56
N PRO A 54 -10.28 -0.39 2.42
CA PRO A 54 -9.77 -0.93 1.15
C PRO A 54 -8.66 -0.07 0.53
N ILE A 55 -8.63 1.22 0.88
CA ILE A 55 -7.61 2.19 0.49
C ILE A 55 -7.60 3.36 1.48
N CYS A 56 -6.45 3.97 1.75
CA CYS A 56 -6.38 5.07 2.72
C CYS A 56 -7.21 6.29 2.31
N ALA A 57 -7.40 6.53 1.01
CA ALA A 57 -8.14 7.69 0.51
C ALA A 57 -9.57 7.78 1.06
N ILE A 58 -10.23 6.66 1.33
CA ILE A 58 -11.63 6.67 1.83
C ILE A 58 -11.73 6.63 3.37
N CYS A 59 -10.60 6.64 4.06
CA CYS A 59 -10.58 6.67 5.52
C CYS A 59 -11.03 8.03 6.02
N SER A 60 -11.83 8.08 7.09
CA SER A 60 -12.27 9.32 7.72
C SER A 60 -11.11 10.18 8.26
N ASP A 61 -10.00 9.54 8.60
CA ASP A 61 -8.79 10.20 9.10
C ASP A 61 -7.81 10.59 7.99
N PHE A 62 -8.20 10.45 6.71
CA PHE A 62 -7.33 10.78 5.58
C PHE A 62 -7.32 12.30 5.30
N PRO A 63 -6.15 12.93 5.10
CA PRO A 63 -4.79 12.36 5.21
C PRO A 63 -4.30 12.27 6.67
N CYS A 64 -3.55 11.21 7.00
CA CYS A 64 -2.95 11.03 8.33
C CYS A 64 -1.42 10.94 8.28
N ASN A 65 -0.77 11.20 9.43
CA ASN A 65 0.68 11.21 9.58
C ASN A 65 1.39 9.90 9.22
N LYS A 66 0.67 8.76 9.24
CA LYS A 66 1.21 7.45 8.86
C LYS A 66 1.67 7.43 7.39
N LEU A 67 1.09 8.30 6.55
CA LEU A 67 1.39 8.38 5.13
C LEU A 67 2.53 9.36 4.81
N ASP A 68 2.96 10.21 5.75
CA ASP A 68 3.94 11.27 5.50
C ASP A 68 5.24 10.73 4.89
N LYS A 69 5.80 9.66 5.47
CA LYS A 69 7.02 9.02 4.95
C LYS A 69 6.82 8.48 3.53
N ILE A 70 5.65 7.95 3.21
CA ILE A 70 5.36 7.44 1.86
C ILE A 70 5.22 8.60 0.89
N PHE A 71 4.53 9.68 1.27
CA PHE A 71 4.36 10.85 0.43
C PHE A 71 5.68 11.59 0.16
N MET A 72 6.60 11.61 1.12
CA MET A 72 7.95 12.16 0.92
C MET A 72 8.77 11.32 -0.06
N GLN A 73 8.72 9.98 0.06
CA GLN A 73 9.52 9.08 -0.77
C GLN A 73 8.89 8.76 -2.13
N ASN A 74 7.56 8.88 -2.23
CA ASN A 74 6.79 8.58 -3.43
C ASN A 74 5.63 9.58 -3.56
N PRO A 75 5.89 10.77 -4.13
CA PRO A 75 4.87 11.79 -4.35
C PRO A 75 3.71 11.32 -5.24
N ALA A 76 3.99 10.42 -6.20
CA ALA A 76 2.96 9.85 -7.07
C ALA A 76 1.91 9.06 -6.28
N ALA A 77 2.29 8.40 -5.18
CA ALA A 77 1.35 7.75 -4.28
C ALA A 77 0.38 8.75 -3.65
N LYS A 78 0.86 9.94 -3.27
CA LYS A 78 0.00 11.04 -2.77
C LYS A 78 -1.00 11.45 -3.84
N GLU A 79 -0.53 11.79 -5.04
CA GLU A 79 -1.40 12.23 -6.13
C GLU A 79 -2.50 11.21 -6.46
N ARG A 80 -2.16 9.92 -6.50
CA ARG A 80 -3.13 8.84 -6.72
C ARG A 80 -4.21 8.81 -5.65
N LEU A 81 -3.86 8.90 -4.36
CA LEU A 81 -4.86 8.92 -3.29
C LEU A 81 -5.77 10.15 -3.34
N TYR A 82 -5.22 11.33 -3.64
CA TYR A 82 -6.04 12.54 -3.78
C TYR A 82 -6.95 12.52 -5.01
N LYS A 83 -6.53 11.88 -6.11
CA LYS A 83 -7.40 11.70 -7.30
C LYS A 83 -8.65 10.89 -6.97
N LEU A 84 -8.51 9.86 -6.13
CA LEU A 84 -9.65 9.03 -5.69
C LEU A 84 -10.66 9.76 -4.79
N LEU A 85 -10.31 10.95 -4.27
CA LEU A 85 -11.24 11.80 -3.53
C LEU A 85 -12.08 12.72 -4.43
N ALA A 86 -11.63 12.93 -5.68
CA ALA A 86 -12.26 13.84 -6.61
C ALA A 86 -13.33 13.16 -7.50
N GLU A 87 -13.55 11.87 -7.29
CA GLU A 87 -14.57 11.02 -7.94
C GLU A 87 -15.72 10.74 -6.96
#